data_AF-A0A820YB60-F1
#
_entry.id   AF-A0A820YB60-F1
#
_cell.length_a   1.000
_cell.length_b   1.000
_cell.length_c   1.000
_cell.angle_alpha   90.00
_cell.angle_beta   90.00
_cell.angle_gamma   90.00
#
_symmetry.space_group_name_H-M   'P 1'
#
loop_
_entity.id
_entity.type
_entity.pdbx_description
1 polymer ?
#
loop_
_entity_poly.entity_id
_entity_poly.type
_entity_poly.pdbx_seq_one_letter_code
_entity_poly.pdbx_strand_id
1 'polypeptide(L)' 'MNPTLSRLDAFQTDLFKVFERARKLTLPHSKVYQDSIKLEKIYTRLRDEICQH' A
#
# COMPACT_ATOMS: atom_id res chain seq x y z
N MET A 1 -11.10 -16.18 11.89
CA MET A 1 -10.57 -15.13 11.01
C MET A 1 -10.55 -15.66 9.58
N ASN A 2 -10.92 -14.86 8.57
CA ASN A 2 -10.76 -15.24 7.17
C ASN A 2 -9.25 -15.31 6.83
N PRO A 3 -8.69 -16.48 6.45
CA PRO A 3 -7.25 -16.64 6.20
C PRO A 3 -6.73 -15.73 5.08
N THR A 4 -7.58 -15.36 4.13
CA THR A 4 -7.24 -14.45 3.04
C THR A 4 -7.10 -13.01 3.53
N LEU A 5 -7.94 -12.58 4.46
CA LEU A 5 -7.84 -11.26 5.10
C LEU A 5 -6.51 -11.13 5.87
N SER A 6 -6.16 -12.13 6.67
CA SER A 6 -4.89 -12.17 7.41
C SER A 6 -3.65 -12.08 6.50
N ARG A 7 -3.66 -12.75 5.33
CA ARG A 7 -2.54 -12.67 4.38
C ARG A 7 -2.44 -11.31 3.70
N LEU A 8 -3.57 -10.69 3.36
CA LEU A 8 -3.58 -9.36 2.76
C LEU A 8 -3.17 -8.29 3.77
N ASP A 9 -3.54 -8.39 5.04
CA ASP A 9 -3.12 -7.45 6.07
C ASP A 9 -1.60 -7.51 6.35
N ALA A 10 -1.03 -8.72 6.38
CA ALA A 10 0.41 -8.90 6.49
C ALA A 10 1.14 -8.30 5.28
N PHE A 11 0.65 -8.57 4.06
CA PHE A 11 1.22 -7.98 2.85
C PHE A 11 1.08 -6.46 2.81
N GLN A 12 -0.05 -5.90 3.23
CA GLN A 12 -0.27 -4.46 3.33
C GLN A 12 0.80 -3.80 4.21
N THR A 13 1.05 -4.40 5.37
CA THR A 13 2.02 -3.89 6.34
C THR A 13 3.40 -3.75 5.71
N ASP A 14 3.87 -4.75 4.97
CA ASP A 14 5.19 -4.70 4.34
C ASP A 14 5.22 -3.79 3.11
N LEU A 15 4.17 -3.80 2.30
CA LEU A 15 4.05 -2.91 1.14
C LEU A 15 4.07 -1.43 1.57
N PHE A 16 3.39 -1.09 2.67
CA PHE A 16 3.33 0.28 3.18
C PHE A 16 4.68 0.75 3.72
N LYS A 17 5.47 -0.13 4.34
CA LYS A 17 6.86 0.19 4.73
C LYS A 17 7.73 0.52 3.52
N VAL A 18 7.56 -0.18 2.40
CA VAL A 18 8.28 0.11 1.14
C VAL A 18 7.92 1.49 0.63
N PHE A 19 6.63 1.83 0.58
CA PHE A 19 6.18 3.14 0.12
C PHE A 19 6.60 4.27 1.08
N GLU A 20 6.53 4.04 2.38
CA GLU A 20 7.02 5.00 3.38
C GLU A 20 8.51 5.28 3.18
N ARG A 21 9.32 4.24 2.99
CA ARG A 21 10.76 4.38 2.70
C ARG A 21 11.00 5.12 1.39
N ALA A 22 10.24 4.81 0.33
CA ALA A 22 10.34 5.52 -0.94
C ALA A 22 10.06 7.02 -0.78
N ARG A 23 9.05 7.39 0.01
CA ARG A 23 8.74 8.80 0.31
C ARG A 23 9.82 9.50 1.13
N LYS A 24 10.44 8.80 2.08
CA LYS A 24 11.54 9.34 2.90
C LYS A 24 12.83 9.59 2.09
N LEU A 25 13.06 8.83 1.03
CA LEU A 25 14.28 8.88 0.21
C LEU A 25 14.15 9.73 -1.05
N THR A 26 12.95 10.23 -1.37
CA THR A 26 12.71 10.94 -2.63
C THR A 26 11.97 12.26 -2.39
N LEU A 27 12.18 13.22 -3.29
CA LEU A 27 11.54 14.53 -3.17
C LEU A 27 10.02 14.43 -3.45
N PRO A 28 9.16 15.25 -2.82
CA PRO A 28 7.72 15.21 -3.03
C PRO A 28 7.25 15.35 -4.49
N HIS A 29 8.00 16.08 -5.31
CA HIS A 29 7.73 16.28 -6.74
C HIS A 29 8.34 15.20 -7.64
N SER A 30 9.11 14.26 -7.09
CA SER A 30 9.63 13.13 -7.84
C SER A 30 8.52 12.16 -8.22
N LYS A 31 8.68 11.49 -9.36
CA LYS A 31 7.73 10.47 -9.81
C LYS A 31 7.58 9.33 -8.81
N VAL A 32 8.68 8.92 -8.17
CA VAL A 32 8.69 7.84 -7.16
C VAL A 32 7.84 8.21 -5.94
N TYR A 33 7.98 9.44 -5.43
CA TYR A 33 7.16 9.90 -4.31
C TYR A 33 5.66 9.88 -4.68
N GLN A 34 5.31 10.47 -5.82
CA GLN A 34 3.92 10.53 -6.30
C GLN A 34 3.32 9.14 -6.56
N ASP A 35 4.10 8.24 -7.14
CA ASP A 35 3.67 6.87 -7.42
C ASP A 35 3.50 6.05 -6.15
N SER A 36 4.36 6.25 -5.13
CA SER A 36 4.19 5.57 -3.85
C SER A 36 2.85 5.89 -3.19
N ILE A 37 2.37 7.14 -3.29
CA ILE A 37 1.06 7.55 -2.76
C ILE A 37 -0.06 6.95 -3.61
N LYS A 38 0.06 7.00 -4.93
CA LYS A 38 -0.95 6.47 -5.85
C LYS A 38 -1.13 4.96 -5.66
N LEU A 39 -0.03 4.20 -5.57
CA LEU A 39 -0.04 2.75 -5.41
C LEU A 39 -0.59 2.33 -4.04
N GLU A 40 -0.24 3.06 -2.97
CA GLU A 40 -0.82 2.83 -1.63
C GLU A 40 -2.36 2.94 -1.66
N LYS A 41 -2.89 4.02 -2.27
CA LYS A 41 -4.34 4.22 -2.42
C LYS A 41 -5.02 3.14 -3.27
N ILE A 42 -4.40 2.75 -4.39
CA ILE A 42 -4.91 1.70 -5.27
C ILE A 42 -4.98 0.37 -4.52
N TYR A 43 -3.92 0.02 -3.77
CA TYR A 43 -3.88 -1.20 -3.00
C TYR A 43 -5.00 -1.26 -1.96
N THR A 44 -5.18 -0.20 -1.16
CA THR A 44 -6.25 -0.14 -0.15
C THR A 44 -7.62 -0.36 -0.80
N ARG A 45 -7.91 0.35 -1.89
CA ARG A 45 -9.18 0.20 -2.62
C ARG A 45 -9.40 -1.23 -3.10
N LEU A 46 -8.40 -1.84 -3.75
CA LEU A 46 -8.50 -3.21 -4.26
C LEU A 46 -8.65 -4.24 -3.13
N ARG A 47 -7.94 -4.05 -2.02
CA ARG A 47 -8.07 -4.91 -0.84
C ARG A 47 -9.48 -4.85 -0.28
N ASP A 48 -10.03 -3.63 -0.12
CA ASP A 48 -11.38 -3.44 0.42
C ASP A 48 -12.44 -4.06 -0.52
N GLU A 49 -12.31 -3.88 -1.84
CA GLU A 49 -13.16 -4.50 -2.87
C GLU A 49 -13.15 -6.04 -2.78
N ILE A 50 -11.98 -6.66 -2.54
CA ILE A 50 -11.83 -8.13 -2.48
C ILE A 50 -12.28 -8.69 -1.12
N CYS A 51 -12.10 -7.93 -0.03
CA CYS A 51 -12.38 -8.40 1.32
C CYS A 51 -13.83 -8.17 1.80
N GLN A 52 -14.72 -7.65 0.94
CA GLN A 52 -16.12 -7.32 1.26
C GLN A 52 -16.23 -6.49 2.56
N HIS A 53 -15.69 -5.27 2.53
CA HIS A 53 -16.07 -4.20 3.46
C HIS A 53 -16.88 -3.13 2.73
#